data_AF-A0A0N4TFZ4-F1
#
_entry.id   AF-A0A0N4TFZ4-F1
#
_cell.length_a   1.000
_cell.length_b   1.000
_cell.length_c   1.000
_cell.angle_alpha   90.00
_cell.angle_beta   90.00
_cell.angle_gamma   90.00
#
_symmetry.space_group_name_H-M   'P 1'
#
loop_
_entity.id
_entity.type
_entity.pdbx_description
1 polymer ?
#
loop_
_entity_poly.entity_id
_entity_poly.type
_entity_poly.pdbx_seq_one_letter_code
_entity_poly.pdbx_strand_id
1 'polypeptide(L)'
;MNYGRLDSVTLYSDAKLTQIIHQFTSQTSDWSLNIQAQSLLAIHMRASAANGIYGFIAEITVIPTLTQTYAIDEVLIRNSYIEKNDRGAIIYRNTGELGPNLIISNCMIRNNGYHLFGNISTTTYAIQLHFHNTLVGNKFYSLFILLFTIYILSLLLQLLLL
;
A
#
# COMPACT_ATOMS: atom_id res chain seq x y z
N MET A 1 50.74 5.21 -4.90
CA MET A 1 50.63 4.85 -6.32
C MET A 1 49.51 3.82 -6.44
N ASN A 2 48.45 4.08 -7.21
CA ASN A 2 47.30 3.19 -7.33
C ASN A 2 47.21 2.71 -8.78
N TYR A 3 47.59 1.46 -9.05
CA TYR A 3 47.77 0.93 -10.41
C TYR A 3 46.56 0.13 -10.94
N GLY A 4 45.40 0.25 -10.29
CA GLY A 4 44.17 -0.43 -10.66
C GLY A 4 43.00 0.53 -10.85
N ARG A 5 42.09 0.19 -11.76
CA ARG A 5 40.81 0.88 -11.91
C ARG A 5 39.93 0.53 -10.70
N LEU A 6 39.36 1.53 -10.04
CA LEU A 6 38.58 1.34 -8.83
C LEU A 6 37.28 0.57 -9.08
N ASP A 7 36.85 -0.13 -8.04
CA ASP A 7 35.51 -0.72 -7.97
C ASP A 7 34.46 0.38 -7.91
N SER A 8 33.35 0.15 -8.59
CA SER A 8 32.34 1.18 -8.76
C SER A 8 30.94 0.63 -8.99
N VAL A 9 29.96 1.40 -8.53
CA VAL A 9 28.55 1.26 -8.91
C VAL A 9 28.21 2.47 -9.75
N THR A 10 27.89 2.25 -11.03
CA THR A 10 27.57 3.33 -11.98
C THR A 10 26.11 3.25 -12.36
N LEU A 11 25.42 4.39 -12.27
CA LEU A 11 24.00 4.55 -12.60
C LEU A 11 23.87 5.18 -13.98
N TYR A 12 22.94 4.69 -14.80
CA TYR A 12 22.73 5.13 -16.18
C TYR A 12 21.25 5.45 -16.44
N SER A 13 21.01 6.40 -17.35
CA SER A 13 19.67 6.74 -17.86
C SER A 13 19.26 5.91 -19.08
N ASP A 14 20.11 4.99 -19.53
CA ASP A 14 19.89 4.17 -20.72
C ASP A 14 20.28 2.70 -20.50
N ALA A 15 19.58 1.80 -21.20
CA ALA A 15 19.86 0.37 -21.14
C ALA A 15 21.19 -0.03 -21.82
N LYS A 16 21.77 0.84 -22.66
CA LYS A 16 23.04 0.59 -23.35
C LYS A 16 24.26 0.97 -22.51
N LEU A 17 24.07 1.47 -21.29
CA LEU A 17 25.13 1.87 -20.36
C LEU A 17 26.06 2.96 -20.95
N THR A 18 25.48 3.94 -21.65
CA THR A 18 26.23 5.03 -22.29
C THR A 18 26.06 6.37 -21.60
N GLN A 19 24.90 6.64 -21.01
CA GLN A 19 24.57 7.90 -20.36
C GLN A 19 24.64 7.77 -18.84
N ILE A 20 25.78 8.16 -18.26
CA ILE A 20 26.02 8.08 -16.81
C ILE A 20 25.25 9.18 -16.08
N ILE A 21 24.46 8.80 -15.09
CA ILE A 21 23.83 9.70 -14.12
C ILE A 21 24.80 9.97 -12.97
N HIS A 22 25.39 8.92 -12.41
CA HIS A 22 26.33 9.01 -11.28
C HIS A 22 27.23 7.78 -11.16
N GLN A 23 28.34 7.92 -10.43
CA GLN A 23 29.26 6.82 -10.12
C GLN A 23 29.72 6.86 -8.67
N PHE A 24 29.40 5.80 -7.92
CA PHE A 24 29.92 5.55 -6.59
C PHE A 24 31.21 4.74 -6.67
N THR A 25 32.21 5.14 -5.90
CA THR A 25 33.51 4.45 -5.77
C THR A 25 33.95 4.45 -4.31
N SER A 26 35.04 3.76 -3.99
CA SER A 26 35.64 3.81 -2.65
C SER A 26 36.10 5.21 -2.21
N GLN A 27 36.16 6.17 -3.13
CA GLN A 27 36.53 7.57 -2.86
C GLN A 27 35.31 8.49 -2.71
N THR A 28 34.10 7.98 -2.96
CA THR A 28 32.88 8.76 -2.78
C THR A 28 32.66 9.06 -1.30
N SER A 29 32.57 10.34 -0.96
CA SER A 29 32.40 10.81 0.42
C SER A 29 30.95 10.76 0.90
N ASP A 30 29.99 11.00 0.00
CA ASP A 30 28.56 11.01 0.29
C ASP A 30 27.83 9.89 -0.44
N TRP A 31 27.42 8.88 0.31
CA TRP A 31 26.67 7.73 -0.18
C TRP A 31 25.15 7.90 -0.04
N SER A 32 24.70 9.03 0.51
CA SER A 32 23.28 9.34 0.75
C SER A 32 22.67 10.23 -0.33
N LEU A 33 23.39 10.47 -1.43
CA LEU A 33 22.94 11.29 -2.54
C LEU A 33 21.63 10.75 -3.13
N ASN A 34 20.63 11.63 -3.20
CA ASN A 34 19.38 11.35 -3.88
C ASN A 34 19.58 11.47 -5.40
N ILE A 35 19.42 10.36 -6.11
CA ILE A 35 19.63 10.28 -7.56
C ILE A 35 18.31 9.95 -8.22
N GLN A 36 17.94 10.78 -9.20
CA GLN A 36 16.68 10.65 -9.91
C GLN A 36 16.93 10.28 -11.37
N ALA A 37 16.12 9.34 -11.88
CA ALA A 37 16.04 8.99 -13.28
C ALA A 37 14.60 9.17 -13.75
N GLN A 38 14.41 9.63 -15.00
CA GLN A 38 13.07 9.96 -15.50
C GLN A 38 12.26 8.72 -15.89
N SER A 39 12.80 7.90 -16.79
CA SER A 39 12.10 6.75 -17.37
C SER A 39 12.78 5.41 -17.10
N LEU A 40 14.11 5.42 -17.01
CA LEU A 40 14.91 4.21 -16.85
C LEU A 40 16.11 4.49 -15.96
N LEU A 41 16.32 3.62 -14.98
CA LEU A 41 17.51 3.56 -14.15
C LEU A 41 18.21 2.22 -14.38
N ALA A 42 19.39 2.23 -14.98
CA ALA A 42 20.24 1.05 -15.11
C ALA A 42 21.40 1.13 -14.13
N ILE A 43 21.70 0.00 -13.46
CA ILE A 43 22.77 -0.10 -12.46
C ILE A 43 23.82 -1.06 -12.99
N HIS A 44 25.07 -0.62 -13.02
CA HIS A 44 26.21 -1.43 -13.41
C HIS A 44 27.22 -1.46 -12.28
N MET A 45 27.47 -2.67 -11.75
CA MET A 45 28.50 -2.89 -10.74
C MET A 45 29.76 -3.43 -11.41
N ARG A 46 30.88 -2.78 -11.12
CA ARG A 46 32.22 -3.27 -11.41
C ARG A 46 32.91 -3.56 -10.09
N ALA A 47 33.33 -4.80 -9.90
CA ALA A 47 34.11 -5.22 -8.76
C ALA A 47 35.38 -5.95 -9.22
N SER A 48 36.46 -5.72 -8.50
CA SER A 48 37.74 -6.40 -8.66
C SER A 48 37.68 -7.74 -7.91
N ALA A 49 38.50 -8.71 -8.32
CA ALA A 49 38.62 -9.99 -7.63
C ALA A 49 39.44 -9.89 -6.32
N ALA A 50 39.38 -8.73 -5.65
CA ALA A 50 40.07 -8.50 -4.39
C ALA A 50 39.40 -9.28 -3.24
N ASN A 51 40.19 -9.60 -2.21
CA ASN A 51 39.71 -10.28 -1.01
C ASN A 51 38.78 -9.35 -0.19
N GLY A 52 37.57 -9.84 0.11
CA GLY A 52 36.68 -9.27 1.12
C GLY A 52 35.21 -9.53 0.81
N ILE A 53 34.33 -9.30 1.79
CA ILE A 53 32.87 -9.28 1.59
C ILE A 53 32.43 -7.82 1.67
N TYR A 54 32.22 -7.22 0.50
CA TYR A 54 31.77 -5.84 0.36
C TYR A 54 30.54 -5.79 -0.53
N GLY A 55 29.61 -4.89 -0.20
CA GLY A 55 28.36 -4.71 -0.93
C GLY A 55 27.73 -3.36 -0.59
N PHE A 56 26.58 -3.09 -1.19
CA PHE A 56 25.79 -1.89 -0.89
C PHE A 56 24.32 -2.26 -0.71
N ILE A 57 23.62 -1.44 0.04
CA ILE A 57 22.16 -1.49 0.16
C ILE A 57 21.65 -0.19 -0.47
N ALA A 58 20.67 -0.31 -1.36
CA ALA A 58 20.03 0.83 -1.99
C ALA A 58 18.52 0.73 -1.81
N GLU A 59 17.91 1.86 -1.44
CA GLU A 59 16.47 2.05 -1.50
C GLU A 59 16.13 2.68 -2.87
N ILE A 60 15.21 2.08 -3.60
CA ILE A 60 14.75 2.58 -4.90
C ILE A 60 13.24 2.78 -4.80
N THR A 61 12.80 4.03 -4.91
CA THR A 61 11.39 4.39 -4.91
C THR A 61 11.02 4.94 -6.27
N VAL A 62 9.97 4.37 -6.87
CA VAL A 62 9.40 4.87 -8.13
C VAL A 62 8.27 5.83 -7.78
N ILE A 63 8.40 7.08 -8.23
CA ILE A 63 7.32 8.06 -8.13
C ILE A 63 6.58 8.05 -9.48
N PRO A 64 5.30 7.65 -9.52
CA PRO A 64 4.53 7.71 -10.76
C PRO A 64 4.46 9.15 -11.28
N THR A 65 4.84 9.36 -12.54
CA THR A 65 4.85 10.69 -13.19
C THR A 65 3.46 11.22 -13.51
N LEU A 66 2.45 10.34 -13.49
CA LEU A 66 1.07 10.74 -13.67
C LEU A 66 0.52 11.20 -12.31
N THR A 67 0.40 12.51 -12.14
CA THR A 67 -0.65 13.04 -11.29
C THR A 67 -1.95 12.43 -11.77
N GLN A 68 -2.60 11.67 -10.88
CA GLN A 68 -3.87 11.02 -11.18
C GLN A 68 -4.86 12.09 -11.68
N THR A 69 -5.14 12.05 -12.98
CA THR A 69 -6.00 13.00 -13.70
C THR A 69 -7.44 12.51 -13.75
N TYR A 70 -7.68 11.25 -13.37
CA TYR A 70 -9.00 10.63 -13.31
C TYR A 70 -9.44 10.51 -11.86
N ALA A 71 -10.72 10.77 -11.59
CA ALA A 71 -11.31 10.51 -10.30
C ALA A 71 -11.06 9.04 -9.91
N ILE A 72 -10.73 8.80 -8.64
CA ILE A 72 -10.73 7.45 -8.08
C ILE A 72 -12.16 6.92 -8.24
N ASP A 73 -12.33 5.73 -8.81
CA ASP A 73 -13.64 5.09 -8.95
C ASP A 73 -14.34 4.99 -7.58
N GLU A 74 -15.67 5.01 -7.56
CA GLU A 74 -16.43 4.90 -6.32
C GLU A 74 -17.22 3.59 -6.29
N VAL A 75 -17.16 2.88 -5.17
CA VAL A 75 -18.08 1.79 -4.83
C VAL A 75 -19.12 2.35 -3.88
N LEU A 76 -20.35 2.49 -4.37
CA LEU A 76 -21.46 3.08 -3.63
C LEU A 76 -22.45 1.99 -3.18
N ILE A 77 -22.59 1.82 -1.86
CA ILE A 77 -23.65 1.01 -1.26
C ILE A 77 -24.55 1.98 -0.50
N ARG A 78 -25.70 2.32 -1.08
CA ARG A 78 -26.60 3.33 -0.54
C ARG A 78 -28.02 2.81 -0.37
N ASN A 79 -28.72 3.32 0.64
CA ASN A 79 -30.17 3.12 0.82
C ASN A 79 -30.59 1.63 0.79
N SER A 80 -29.74 0.75 1.31
CA SER A 80 -29.90 -0.70 1.15
C SER A 80 -30.27 -1.41 2.45
N TYR A 81 -31.08 -2.47 2.33
CA TYR A 81 -31.41 -3.38 3.43
C TYR A 81 -30.70 -4.71 3.21
N ILE A 82 -29.74 -5.05 4.08
CA ILE A 82 -28.92 -6.26 3.92
C ILE A 82 -29.14 -7.13 5.16
N GLU A 83 -29.92 -8.20 4.99
CA GLU A 83 -30.29 -9.11 6.07
C GLU A 83 -30.26 -10.58 5.68
N LYS A 84 -30.17 -11.45 6.69
CA LYS A 84 -30.27 -12.91 6.56
C LYS A 84 -29.23 -13.54 5.62
N ASN A 85 -28.04 -12.94 5.54
CA ASN A 85 -26.92 -13.52 4.82
C ASN A 85 -26.12 -14.46 5.72
N ASP A 86 -25.80 -15.66 5.23
CA ASP A 86 -25.15 -16.71 6.02
C ASP A 86 -23.71 -16.37 6.44
N ARG A 87 -23.00 -15.52 5.69
CA ARG A 87 -21.56 -15.24 5.85
C ARG A 87 -21.23 -13.77 6.13
N GLY A 88 -22.16 -13.05 6.75
CA GLY A 88 -22.04 -11.59 6.94
C GLY A 88 -22.66 -10.81 5.78
N ALA A 89 -22.70 -9.49 5.92
CA ALA A 89 -23.44 -8.60 5.01
C ALA A 89 -22.61 -8.13 3.83
N ILE A 90 -21.37 -7.67 4.07
CA ILE A 90 -20.51 -7.08 3.04
C ILE A 90 -19.08 -7.57 3.23
N ILE A 91 -18.44 -8.03 2.15
CA ILE A 91 -17.01 -8.29 2.10
C ILE A 91 -16.43 -7.48 0.94
N TYR A 92 -15.59 -6.49 1.27
CA TYR A 92 -14.86 -5.68 0.29
C TYR A 92 -13.38 -6.04 0.34
N ARG A 93 -12.76 -6.27 -0.82
CA ARG A 93 -11.32 -6.50 -0.95
C ARG A 93 -10.80 -5.75 -2.15
N ASN A 94 -9.77 -4.93 -1.93
CA ASN A 94 -8.99 -4.32 -3.00
C ASN A 94 -7.58 -4.93 -3.03
N THR A 95 -7.10 -5.28 -4.22
CA THR A 95 -5.74 -5.81 -4.46
C THR A 95 -4.93 -4.97 -5.44
N GLY A 96 -5.42 -3.79 -5.84
CA GLY A 96 -4.72 -2.85 -6.72
C GLY A 96 -3.97 -1.74 -5.99
N GLU A 97 -2.99 -1.14 -6.66
CA GLU A 97 -2.21 0.02 -6.16
C GLU A 97 -3.09 1.26 -5.88
N LEU A 98 -4.18 1.40 -6.64
CA LEU A 98 -5.21 2.42 -6.45
C LEU A 98 -6.54 1.72 -6.17
N GLY A 99 -7.09 1.95 -4.97
CA GLY A 99 -8.40 1.42 -4.57
C GLY A 99 -9.53 2.41 -4.78
N PRO A 100 -10.71 1.97 -5.24
CA PRO A 100 -11.86 2.84 -5.32
C PRO A 100 -12.31 3.33 -3.94
N ASN A 101 -12.93 4.52 -3.90
CA ASN A 101 -13.53 5.06 -2.68
C ASN A 101 -14.78 4.24 -2.33
N LEU A 102 -14.78 3.60 -1.16
CA LEU A 102 -15.93 2.84 -0.69
C LEU A 102 -16.84 3.72 0.17
N ILE A 103 -18.06 3.98 -0.31
CA ILE A 103 -19.08 4.75 0.42
C ILE A 103 -20.26 3.84 0.74
N ILE A 104 -20.45 3.57 2.04
CA ILE A 104 -21.63 2.87 2.56
C ILE A 104 -22.47 3.90 3.32
N SER A 105 -23.64 4.26 2.80
CA SER A 105 -24.50 5.26 3.43
C SER A 105 -25.97 4.84 3.46
N ASN A 106 -26.71 5.26 4.49
CA ASN A 106 -28.14 4.99 4.65
C ASN A 106 -28.52 3.50 4.50
N CYS A 107 -27.68 2.59 4.98
CA CYS A 107 -27.93 1.16 4.91
C CYS A 107 -28.39 0.61 6.26
N MET A 108 -29.29 -0.37 6.25
CA MET A 108 -29.66 -1.15 7.43
C MET A 108 -29.14 -2.58 7.29
N ILE A 109 -28.24 -2.95 8.19
CA ILE A 109 -27.56 -4.25 8.19
C ILE A 109 -27.97 -4.99 9.45
N ARG A 110 -28.78 -6.04 9.33
CA ARG A 110 -29.28 -6.81 10.49
C ARG A 110 -29.33 -8.30 10.21
N ASN A 111 -29.28 -9.12 11.26
CA ASN A 111 -29.50 -10.57 11.17
C ASN A 111 -28.63 -11.26 10.10
N ASN A 112 -27.38 -10.85 9.95
CA ASN A 112 -26.42 -11.51 9.06
C ASN A 112 -25.51 -12.41 9.91
N GLY A 113 -25.36 -13.66 9.46
CA GLY A 113 -24.77 -14.75 10.22
C GLY A 113 -25.80 -15.47 11.08
N TYR A 114 -25.57 -16.76 11.31
CA TYR A 114 -26.31 -17.57 12.27
C TYR A 114 -25.44 -17.81 13.50
N HIS A 115 -26.05 -17.69 14.67
CA HIS A 115 -25.49 -18.22 15.89
C HIS A 115 -25.59 -19.75 15.84
N LEU A 116 -24.45 -20.42 16.01
CA LEU A 116 -24.39 -21.88 15.99
C LEU A 116 -24.41 -22.45 17.40
N PHE A 117 -23.45 -22.07 18.24
CA PHE A 117 -23.34 -22.54 19.62
C PHE A 117 -22.36 -21.68 20.44
N GLY A 118 -22.72 -21.29 21.67
CA GLY A 118 -21.83 -20.49 22.52
C GLY A 118 -21.40 -19.19 21.84
N ASN A 119 -20.12 -18.89 21.74
CA ASN A 119 -19.62 -17.70 21.01
C ASN A 119 -19.31 -17.99 19.53
N ILE A 120 -19.87 -19.06 18.95
CA ILE A 120 -19.61 -19.49 17.57
C ILE A 120 -20.78 -19.04 16.67
N SER A 121 -20.44 -18.32 15.62
CA SER A 121 -21.35 -17.90 14.54
C SER A 121 -20.79 -18.27 13.17
N THR A 122 -21.65 -18.32 12.15
CA THR A 122 -21.23 -18.59 10.76
C THR A 122 -20.41 -17.46 10.13
N THR A 123 -20.38 -16.29 10.76
CA THR A 123 -19.53 -15.15 10.39
C THR A 123 -19.00 -14.45 11.64
N THR A 124 -17.76 -13.98 11.56
CA THR A 124 -17.13 -13.16 12.62
C THR A 124 -17.47 -11.68 12.47
N TYR A 125 -17.87 -11.24 11.27
CA TYR A 125 -18.10 -9.83 10.96
C TYR A 125 -19.39 -9.63 10.17
N ALA A 126 -20.13 -8.56 10.49
CA ALA A 126 -21.24 -8.11 9.65
C ALA A 126 -20.71 -7.41 8.38
N ILE A 127 -19.62 -6.66 8.48
CA ILE A 127 -18.93 -6.02 7.36
C ILE A 127 -17.43 -6.30 7.50
N GLN A 128 -16.80 -6.80 6.44
CA GLN A 128 -15.36 -7.05 6.39
C GLN A 128 -14.72 -6.24 5.25
N LEU A 129 -13.76 -5.38 5.59
CA LEU A 129 -13.10 -4.49 4.64
C LEU A 129 -11.60 -4.79 4.61
N HIS A 130 -11.07 -5.16 3.45
CA HIS A 130 -9.64 -5.34 3.21
C HIS A 130 -9.17 -4.27 2.25
N PHE A 131 -8.50 -3.26 2.81
CA PHE A 131 -7.92 -2.17 2.04
C PHE A 131 -6.44 -2.46 1.77
N HIS A 132 -6.04 -2.34 0.52
CA HIS A 132 -4.64 -2.24 0.12
C HIS A 132 -4.42 -0.82 -0.37
N ASN A 133 -3.60 -0.06 0.35
CA ASN A 133 -3.19 1.28 -0.04
C ASN A 133 -1.67 1.28 -0.25
N THR A 134 -1.23 1.66 -1.44
CA THR A 134 0.15 2.11 -1.66
C THR A 134 0.24 3.61 -1.43
N LEU A 135 1.30 4.04 -0.74
CA LEU A 135 1.62 5.45 -0.48
C LEU A 135 1.78 6.20 -1.81
N VAL A 136 0.83 7.06 -2.16
CA VAL A 136 1.02 8.08 -3.21
C VAL A 136 0.94 9.46 -2.56
N GLY A 137 2.11 10.05 -2.31
CA GLY A 137 2.33 11.48 -2.09
C GLY A 137 1.58 12.15 -0.93
N ASN A 138 2.21 12.22 0.25
CA ASN A 138 2.01 13.22 1.33
C ASN A 138 0.58 13.68 1.69
N LYS A 139 -0.46 12.93 1.35
CA LYS A 139 -1.82 13.17 1.80
C LYS A 139 -2.44 11.82 2.13
N PHE A 140 -2.59 11.58 3.44
CA PHE A 140 -3.53 10.60 3.94
C PHE A 140 -4.94 11.00 3.46
N TYR A 141 -5.36 10.53 2.28
CA TYR A 141 -6.77 10.49 1.92
C TYR A 141 -7.39 9.22 2.52
N SER A 142 -7.30 9.11 3.84
CA SER A 142 -8.28 8.35 4.62
C SER A 142 -8.91 9.35 5.58
N LEU A 143 -9.68 10.30 5.02
CA LEU A 143 -10.62 11.03 5.83
C LEU A 143 -11.76 10.06 6.14
N PHE A 144 -11.56 9.32 7.23
CA PHE A 144 -12.54 8.41 7.79
C PHE A 144 -13.69 9.23 8.40
N ILE A 145 -14.60 9.72 7.56
CA ILE A 145 -15.89 10.21 8.04
C ILE A 145 -16.77 8.98 8.26
N LEU A 146 -16.64 8.38 9.44
CA LEU A 146 -17.70 7.55 10.00
C LEU A 146 -18.78 8.50 10.50
N LEU A 147 -19.67 8.92 9.61
CA LEU A 147 -20.94 9.53 10.03
C LEU A 147 -21.82 8.39 10.55
N PHE A 148 -21.58 7.98 11.80
CA PHE A 148 -22.41 7.02 12.50
C PHE A 148 -23.82 7.60 12.64
N THR A 149 -24.76 7.05 11.88
CA THR A 149 -26.16 6.96 12.34
C THR A 149 -26.60 5.53 12.15
N ILE A 150 -25.89 4.61 12.82
CA ILE A 150 -26.37 3.26 13.05
C ILE A 150 -27.06 3.30 14.40
N TYR A 151 -28.38 3.13 14.41
CA TYR A 151 -29.14 2.83 15.62
C TYR A 151 -28.70 1.45 16.13
N ILE A 152 -27.61 1.40 16.90
CA ILE A 152 -27.24 0.24 17.70
C ILE A 152 -28.10 0.27 18.97
N LEU A 153 -29.38 -0.11 18.85
CA LEU A 153 -30.24 -0.32 20.02
C LEU A 153 -30.15 -1.75 20.59
N SER A 154 -29.16 -2.56 20.20
CA SER A 154 -29.05 -3.93 20.74
C SER A 154 -27.69 -4.32 21.33
N LEU A 155 -26.66 -3.47 21.28
CA LEU A 155 -25.34 -3.82 21.82
C LEU A 155 -24.98 -3.09 23.13
N LEU A 156 -25.65 -1.99 23.48
CA LEU A 156 -25.37 -1.25 24.71
C LEU A 156 -26.05 -1.86 25.96
N LEU A 157 -27.07 -2.72 25.80
CA LEU A 157 -27.80 -3.32 26.93
C LEU A 157 -27.14 -4.59 27.49
N GLN A 158 -26.17 -5.19 26.77
CA GLN A 158 -25.51 -6.43 27.21
C GLN A 158 -24.19 -6.21 27.97
N LEU A 159 -23.64 -4.98 27.96
CA LEU A 159 -22.44 -4.63 28.73
C LEU A 159 -22.74 -3.98 30.10
N LEU A 160 -24.03 -3.79 30.44
CA LEU A 160 -24.47 -3.17 31.70
C LEU A 160 -25.22 -4.15 32.63
N LEU A 161 -25.22 -5.45 32.28
CA LEU A 161 -25.80 -6.55 33.07
C LEU A 161 -24.78 -7.66 33.35
N LEU A 162 -23.52 -7.29 33.57
CA LEU A 162 -22.52 -8.07 34.31
C LEU A 162 -21.94 -7.21 35.42
#